data_AF-A0A944YWT7-F1
#
_entry.id   AF-A0A944YWT7-F1
#
_cell.length_a   1.000
_cell.length_b   1.000
_cell.length_c   1.000
_cell.angle_alpha   90.00
_cell.angle_beta   90.00
_cell.angle_gamma   90.00
#
_symmetry.space_group_name_H-M   'P 1'
#
loop_
_entity.id
_entity.type
_entity.pdbx_description
1 polymer ?
#
loop_
_entity_poly.entity_id
_entity_poly.type
_entity_poly.pdbx_seq_one_letter_code
_entity_poly.pdbx_strand_id
1 'polypeptide(L)'
;IVGASSSPICLAYAGSAQIDAIVESVTQGDPVLDFVLPDGVCQRLWRVTDTSQCDGLCQAFSGIDATYLTDGHHRAASTLRHAASRRATGKTDGPWDYLLVALFPADQLRVLAFNRCVRDLGGRTPTDLLTELAKDFVVEPIADDRAAEFPAQRGQFLMLLDGRAILLTLRRPVLDKSPLRNLDVSILQARILEPLLGISDVRGDPRLDYVTGDSGLEGLQARCSEGWQLGFACFPTSLAELMAIADASEVMPPKSTCFDPKTRSGIFVRMS
;
A
#
# COMPACT_ATOMS: atom_id res chain seq x y z
N ILE A 1 -26.93 5.65 3.32
CA ILE A 1 -25.85 6.51 2.77
C ILE A 1 -26.08 7.89 3.37
N VAL A 2 -25.13 8.41 4.14
CA VAL A 2 -25.35 9.57 5.04
C VAL A 2 -25.22 10.92 4.30
N GLY A 3 -25.16 10.95 2.96
CA GLY A 3 -25.09 12.21 2.20
C GLY A 3 -23.87 13.09 2.55
N ALA A 4 -22.81 12.49 3.08
CA ALA A 4 -21.59 13.18 3.45
C ALA A 4 -20.38 12.23 3.34
N SER A 5 -19.25 12.74 2.87
CA SER A 5 -17.95 12.06 2.86
C SER A 5 -16.90 12.96 3.49
N SER A 6 -16.30 12.48 4.58
CA SER A 6 -15.25 13.19 5.33
C SER A 6 -13.84 12.65 5.06
N SER A 7 -13.73 11.60 4.25
CA SER A 7 -12.45 10.93 3.96
C SER A 7 -12.22 10.94 2.46
N PRO A 8 -11.24 11.71 1.97
CA PRO A 8 -10.91 11.71 0.55
C PRO A 8 -10.58 10.31 0.04
N ILE A 9 -10.92 10.05 -1.22
CA ILE A 9 -10.38 8.92 -1.97
C ILE A 9 -8.96 9.32 -2.40
N CYS A 10 -7.98 8.45 -2.16
CA CYS A 10 -6.61 8.76 -2.56
C CYS A 10 -6.35 8.21 -3.95
N LEU A 11 -5.87 9.08 -4.83
CA LEU A 11 -5.45 8.74 -6.18
C LEU A 11 -3.98 9.13 -6.35
N ALA A 12 -3.23 8.32 -7.08
CA ALA A 12 -1.89 8.65 -7.55
C ALA A 12 -1.90 9.01 -9.04
N TYR A 13 -0.97 9.84 -9.47
CA TYR A 13 -0.76 10.17 -10.88
C TYR A 13 0.73 10.23 -11.21
N ALA A 14 1.09 10.07 -12.49
CA ALA A 14 2.47 10.25 -12.92
C ALA A 14 2.93 11.69 -12.65
N GLY A 15 4.12 11.88 -12.07
CA GLY A 15 4.63 13.20 -11.69
C GLY A 15 4.61 14.19 -12.85
N SER A 16 4.35 15.46 -12.55
CA SER A 16 4.23 16.52 -13.54
C SER A 16 4.88 17.80 -13.02
N ALA A 17 5.99 18.17 -13.64
CA ALA A 17 6.74 19.38 -13.28
C ALA A 17 5.87 20.65 -13.34
N GLN A 18 4.87 20.69 -14.22
CA GLN A 18 3.93 21.83 -14.29
C GLN A 18 3.01 21.89 -13.07
N ILE A 19 2.48 20.75 -12.62
CA ILE A 19 1.64 20.69 -11.41
C ILE A 19 2.50 21.03 -10.20
N ASP A 20 3.68 20.44 -10.10
CA ASP A 20 4.61 20.65 -8.99
C ASP A 20 5.00 22.14 -8.86
N ALA A 21 5.30 22.82 -9.97
CA ALA A 21 5.62 24.24 -9.95
C ALA A 21 4.46 25.11 -9.43
N ILE A 22 3.21 24.78 -9.77
CA ILE A 22 2.04 25.50 -9.25
C ILE A 22 1.85 25.21 -7.76
N VAL A 23 1.96 23.94 -7.35
CA VAL A 23 1.85 23.54 -5.94
C VAL A 23 2.93 24.19 -5.09
N GLU A 24 4.17 24.21 -5.55
CA GLU A 24 5.28 24.87 -4.87
C GLU A 24 5.02 26.37 -4.72
N SER A 25 4.60 27.04 -5.79
CA SER A 25 4.24 28.47 -5.76
C SER A 25 3.13 28.79 -4.75
N VAL A 26 2.06 27.97 -4.71
CA VAL A 26 0.96 28.11 -3.75
C VAL A 26 1.43 27.91 -2.31
N THR A 27 2.30 26.93 -2.09
CA THR A 27 2.75 26.54 -0.74
C THR A 27 3.82 27.45 -0.15
N GLN A 28 4.36 28.40 -0.92
CA GLN A 28 5.17 29.52 -0.40
C GLN A 28 4.33 30.55 0.38
N GLY A 29 3.02 30.59 0.17
CA GLY A 29 2.12 31.46 0.92
C GLY A 29 1.78 30.93 2.31
N ASP A 30 1.00 31.71 3.07
CA ASP A 30 0.53 31.28 4.39
C ASP A 30 -0.56 30.21 4.27
N PRO A 31 -0.47 29.10 5.03
CA PRO A 31 -1.53 28.09 5.06
C PRO A 31 -2.78 28.62 5.76
N VAL A 32 -3.96 28.22 5.28
CA VAL A 32 -5.25 28.52 5.93
C VAL A 32 -5.48 27.65 7.18
N LEU A 33 -4.82 26.51 7.29
CA LEU A 33 -4.76 25.68 8.49
C LEU A 33 -3.32 25.17 8.67
N ASP A 34 -2.80 25.24 9.89
CA ASP A 34 -1.51 24.65 10.28
C ASP A 34 -1.65 24.08 11.69
N PHE A 35 -1.55 22.76 11.83
CA PHE A 35 -1.61 22.09 13.13
C PHE A 35 -0.80 20.80 13.14
N VAL A 36 -0.41 20.36 14.34
CA VAL A 36 0.33 19.11 14.57
C VAL A 36 -0.59 18.12 15.25
N LEU A 37 -0.64 16.89 14.73
CA LEU A 37 -1.40 15.79 15.30
C LEU A 37 -0.67 15.16 16.50
N PRO A 38 -1.36 14.39 17.36
CA PRO A 38 -0.72 13.71 18.50
C PRO A 38 0.41 12.75 18.12
N ASP A 39 0.41 12.23 16.90
CA ASP A 39 1.46 11.38 16.34
C ASP A 39 2.65 12.17 15.75
N GLY A 40 2.66 13.50 15.93
CA GLY A 40 3.73 14.38 15.46
C GLY A 40 3.61 14.79 13.99
N VAL A 41 2.62 14.28 13.24
CA VAL A 41 2.43 14.66 11.84
C VAL A 41 1.87 16.08 11.74
N CYS A 42 2.58 16.96 11.04
CA CYS A 42 2.13 18.31 10.71
C CYS A 42 1.17 18.27 9.51
N GLN A 43 0.02 18.93 9.65
CA GLN A 43 -1.00 19.08 8.61
C GLN A 43 -1.11 20.56 8.27
N ARG A 44 -0.86 20.87 6.99
CA ARG A 44 -1.02 22.22 6.45
C ARG A 44 -1.94 22.21 5.25
N LEU A 45 -2.80 23.21 5.18
CA LEU A 45 -3.75 23.40 4.10
C LEU A 45 -3.54 24.75 3.44
N TRP A 46 -3.44 24.77 2.12
CA TRP A 46 -3.49 25.99 1.32
C TRP A 46 -4.73 25.97 0.45
N ARG A 47 -5.30 27.14 0.23
CA ARG A 47 -6.46 27.32 -0.65
C ARG A 47 -6.02 28.02 -1.92
N VAL A 48 -6.23 27.39 -3.07
CA VAL A 48 -6.03 28.01 -4.37
C VAL A 48 -7.29 28.79 -4.74
N THR A 49 -7.19 30.12 -4.79
CA THR A 49 -8.28 31.02 -5.20
C THR A 49 -7.96 31.82 -6.45
N ASP A 50 -6.69 31.87 -6.85
CA ASP A 50 -6.27 32.57 -8.06
C ASP A 50 -6.74 31.79 -9.30
N THR A 51 -7.50 32.45 -10.16
CA THR A 51 -8.09 31.81 -11.34
C THR A 51 -7.02 31.29 -12.30
N SER A 52 -5.89 31.99 -12.46
CA SER A 52 -4.83 31.55 -13.36
C SER A 52 -4.13 30.29 -12.86
N GLN A 53 -3.95 30.14 -11.55
CA GLN A 53 -3.45 28.92 -10.93
C GLN A 53 -4.45 27.76 -11.08
N CYS A 54 -5.74 28.02 -10.85
CA CYS A 54 -6.79 27.01 -11.05
C CYS A 54 -6.83 26.51 -12.51
N ASP A 55 -6.82 27.43 -13.49
CA ASP A 55 -6.83 27.08 -14.91
C ASP A 55 -5.56 26.32 -15.31
N GLY A 56 -4.41 26.73 -14.78
CA GLY A 56 -3.13 26.05 -14.98
C GLY A 56 -3.14 24.61 -14.45
N LEU A 57 -3.71 24.38 -13.27
CA LEU A 57 -3.89 23.02 -12.72
C LEU A 57 -4.85 22.20 -13.59
N CYS A 58 -6.01 22.75 -13.96
CA CYS A 58 -6.97 22.07 -14.83
C CYS A 58 -6.34 21.66 -16.17
N GLN A 59 -5.58 22.56 -16.80
CA GLN A 59 -4.87 22.28 -18.04
C GLN A 59 -3.79 21.21 -17.83
N ALA A 60 -2.98 21.30 -16.78
CA ALA A 60 -1.92 20.33 -16.53
C ALA A 60 -2.50 18.92 -16.25
N PHE A 61 -3.58 18.83 -15.47
CA PHE A 61 -4.28 17.56 -15.22
C PHE A 61 -4.98 17.01 -16.47
N SER A 62 -5.37 17.85 -17.44
CA SER A 62 -5.92 17.36 -18.70
C SER A 62 -4.91 16.57 -19.54
N GLY A 63 -3.61 16.75 -19.29
CA GLY A 63 -2.53 15.98 -19.90
C GLY A 63 -2.13 14.71 -19.14
N ILE A 64 -2.79 14.40 -18.02
CA ILE A 64 -2.56 13.17 -17.25
C ILE A 64 -3.49 12.08 -17.78
N ASP A 65 -2.91 11.06 -18.41
CA ASP A 65 -3.67 9.97 -19.06
C ASP A 65 -4.49 9.14 -18.08
N ALA A 66 -3.94 8.88 -16.89
CA ALA A 66 -4.55 7.99 -15.91
C ALA A 66 -4.26 8.43 -14.47
N THR A 67 -5.21 8.10 -13.59
CA THR A 67 -5.04 8.19 -12.13
C THR A 67 -5.30 6.82 -11.52
N TYR A 68 -4.54 6.49 -10.48
CA TYR A 68 -4.48 5.16 -9.89
C TYR A 68 -5.06 5.18 -8.48
N LEU A 69 -6.03 4.31 -8.20
CA LEU A 69 -6.71 4.26 -6.91
C LEU A 69 -5.81 3.63 -5.84
N THR A 70 -5.25 4.46 -4.95
CA THR A 70 -4.33 4.02 -3.90
C THR A 70 -5.06 3.70 -2.59
N ASP A 71 -6.09 4.47 -2.24
CA ASP A 71 -6.96 4.14 -1.10
C ASP A 71 -8.41 4.55 -1.35
N GLY A 72 -9.35 3.81 -0.76
CA GLY A 72 -10.77 4.13 -0.83
C GLY A 72 -11.57 3.34 -1.87
N HIS A 73 -11.11 2.16 -2.29
CA HIS A 73 -11.83 1.22 -3.17
C HIS A 73 -13.30 1.03 -2.77
N HIS A 74 -13.56 0.74 -1.49
CA HIS A 74 -14.93 0.58 -0.99
C HIS A 74 -15.73 1.90 -1.04
N ARG A 75 -15.08 3.05 -0.78
CA ARG A 75 -15.70 4.38 -0.82
C ARG A 75 -16.08 4.76 -2.25
N ALA A 76 -15.16 4.59 -3.20
CA ALA A 76 -15.40 4.78 -4.63
C ALA A 76 -16.57 3.91 -5.11
N ALA A 77 -16.54 2.60 -4.82
CA ALA A 77 -17.60 1.68 -5.20
C ALA A 77 -18.96 2.02 -4.56
N SER A 78 -18.97 2.54 -3.33
CA SER A 78 -20.20 2.98 -2.65
C SER A 78 -20.79 4.22 -3.31
N THR A 79 -19.96 5.22 -3.63
CA THR A 79 -20.43 6.44 -4.32
C THR A 79 -20.94 6.15 -5.72
N LEU A 80 -20.24 5.29 -6.48
CA LEU A 80 -20.68 4.88 -7.82
C LEU A 80 -22.04 4.16 -7.77
N ARG A 81 -22.25 3.27 -6.79
CA ARG A 81 -23.56 2.63 -6.56
C ARG A 81 -24.64 3.65 -6.19
N HIS A 82 -24.29 4.66 -5.39
CA HIS A 82 -25.21 5.73 -5.05
C HIS A 82 -25.64 6.53 -6.28
N ALA A 83 -24.67 6.96 -7.10
CA ALA A 83 -24.91 7.69 -8.33
C ALA A 83 -25.81 6.90 -9.30
N ALA A 84 -25.53 5.61 -9.48
CA ALA A 84 -26.36 4.73 -10.29
C ALA A 84 -27.80 4.65 -9.78
N SER A 85 -28.00 4.53 -8.46
CA SER A 85 -29.33 4.52 -7.84
C SER A 85 -30.08 5.85 -8.05
N ARG A 86 -29.40 7.00 -8.02
CA ARG A 86 -30.01 8.31 -8.30
C ARG A 86 -30.42 8.47 -9.76
N ARG A 87 -29.57 8.02 -10.69
CA ARG A 87 -29.88 8.01 -12.13
C ARG A 87 -31.07 7.11 -12.45
N ALA A 88 -31.19 5.96 -11.79
CA ALA A 88 -32.36 5.09 -11.91
C ALA A 88 -33.69 5.75 -11.47
N THR A 89 -33.63 6.79 -10.63
CA THR A 89 -34.81 7.61 -10.25
C THR A 89 -35.08 8.78 -11.20
N GLY A 90 -34.42 8.84 -12.35
CA GLY A 90 -34.60 9.89 -13.35
C GLY A 90 -33.81 11.18 -13.08
N LYS A 91 -32.90 11.19 -12.08
CA LYS A 91 -32.03 12.34 -11.82
C LYS A 91 -30.79 12.28 -12.72
N THR A 92 -30.54 13.32 -13.50
CA THR A 92 -29.49 13.32 -14.53
C THR A 92 -28.17 13.95 -14.08
N ASP A 93 -28.20 14.89 -13.13
CA ASP A 93 -27.04 15.58 -12.57
C ASP A 93 -27.24 15.80 -11.06
N GLY A 94 -26.15 15.76 -10.30
CA GLY A 94 -26.13 16.12 -8.90
C GLY A 94 -24.82 15.85 -8.19
N PRO A 95 -24.78 16.08 -6.87
CA PRO A 95 -23.57 15.88 -6.08
C PRO A 95 -23.14 14.40 -5.99
N TRP A 96 -23.90 13.43 -6.50
CA TRP A 96 -23.41 12.05 -6.62
C TRP A 96 -22.47 11.84 -7.82
N ASP A 97 -22.33 12.82 -8.72
CA ASP A 97 -21.48 12.73 -9.91
C ASP A 97 -20.01 13.09 -9.66
N TYR A 98 -19.67 13.56 -8.45
CA TYR A 98 -18.31 13.93 -8.08
C TYR A 98 -17.82 13.13 -6.86
N LEU A 99 -16.50 13.01 -6.74
CA LEU A 99 -15.82 12.39 -5.62
C LEU A 99 -14.96 13.42 -4.88
N LEU A 100 -14.89 13.31 -3.56
CA LEU A 100 -13.85 14.00 -2.79
C LEU A 100 -12.56 13.19 -2.94
N VAL A 101 -11.55 13.77 -3.59
CA VAL A 101 -10.31 13.10 -3.94
C VAL A 101 -9.11 13.89 -3.40
N ALA A 102 -8.08 13.18 -2.98
CA ALA A 102 -6.74 13.70 -2.84
C ALA A 102 -5.84 13.05 -3.90
N LEU A 103 -5.20 13.88 -4.72
CA LEU A 103 -4.28 13.46 -5.77
C LEU A 103 -2.85 13.62 -5.28
N PHE A 104 -2.06 12.58 -5.45
CA PHE A 104 -0.65 12.56 -5.09
C PHE A 104 0.22 12.22 -6.30
N PRO A 105 1.28 12.99 -6.57
CA PRO A 105 2.23 12.58 -7.59
C PRO A 105 3.00 11.35 -7.11
N ALA A 106 3.26 10.46 -8.05
CA ALA A 106 3.74 9.12 -7.78
C ALA A 106 5.07 9.07 -7.02
N ASP A 107 5.98 9.98 -7.35
CA ASP A 107 7.29 10.14 -6.76
C ASP A 107 7.29 10.76 -5.34
N GLN A 108 6.15 11.28 -4.89
CA GLN A 108 5.97 11.81 -3.52
C GLN A 108 5.18 10.85 -2.61
N LEU A 109 4.82 9.67 -3.11
CA LEU A 109 4.19 8.61 -2.31
C LEU A 109 5.18 7.51 -1.97
N ARG A 110 5.11 7.05 -0.72
CA ARG A 110 5.77 5.84 -0.27
C ARG A 110 4.76 4.71 -0.16
N VAL A 111 5.15 3.53 -0.61
CA VAL A 111 4.41 2.29 -0.36
C VAL A 111 5.20 1.51 0.67
N LEU A 112 4.66 1.39 1.87
CA LEU A 112 5.28 0.62 2.95
C LEU A 112 5.00 -0.87 2.75
N ALA A 113 5.94 -1.68 3.20
CA ALA A 113 5.82 -3.14 3.17
C ALA A 113 4.64 -3.62 4.02
N PHE A 114 4.07 -4.76 3.61
CA PHE A 114 3.13 -5.51 4.40
C PHE A 114 3.79 -6.82 4.83
N ASN A 115 4.20 -6.85 6.09
CA ASN A 115 4.85 -8.01 6.68
C ASN A 115 3.78 -9.01 7.14
N ARG A 116 4.15 -10.30 7.19
CA ARG A 116 3.23 -11.39 7.53
C ARG A 116 3.74 -12.18 8.72
N CYS A 117 2.85 -12.55 9.62
CA CYS A 117 3.14 -13.46 10.72
C CYS A 117 2.36 -14.75 10.52
N VAL A 118 2.97 -15.90 10.83
CA VAL A 118 2.30 -17.20 10.79
C VAL A 118 2.40 -17.91 12.15
N ARG A 119 1.27 -18.46 12.63
CA ARG A 119 1.18 -19.08 13.96
C ARG A 119 1.90 -20.43 14.09
N ASP A 120 2.07 -21.14 12.98
CA ASP A 120 2.69 -22.45 12.96
C ASP A 120 3.55 -22.68 11.70
N LEU A 121 4.19 -23.85 11.66
CA LEU A 121 5.10 -24.26 10.58
C LEU A 121 4.42 -25.22 9.59
N GLY A 122 3.08 -25.26 9.54
CA GLY A 122 2.36 -26.18 8.64
C GLY A 122 2.61 -27.66 8.93
N GLY A 123 2.80 -28.02 10.20
CA GLY A 123 3.11 -29.39 10.63
C GLY A 123 4.57 -29.84 10.42
N ARG A 124 5.45 -28.91 10.02
CA ARG A 124 6.89 -29.16 9.82
C ARG A 124 7.70 -28.83 11.07
N THR A 125 8.91 -29.37 11.14
CA THR A 125 9.92 -28.87 12.09
C THR A 125 10.66 -27.65 11.49
N PRO A 126 11.32 -26.82 12.31
CA PRO A 126 12.18 -25.74 11.81
C PRO A 126 13.23 -26.23 10.81
N THR A 127 13.86 -27.37 11.08
CA THR A 127 14.87 -27.97 10.20
C THR A 127 14.30 -28.40 8.85
N ASP A 128 13.10 -29.02 8.86
CA ASP A 128 12.43 -29.42 7.61
C ASP A 128 12.04 -28.21 6.78
N LEU A 129 11.52 -27.15 7.42
CA LEU A 129 11.16 -25.91 6.74
C LEU A 129 12.39 -25.28 6.07
N LEU A 130 13.52 -25.15 6.78
CA LEU A 130 14.76 -24.61 6.22
C LEU A 130 15.29 -25.46 5.06
N THR A 131 15.16 -26.79 5.15
CA THR A 131 15.59 -27.71 4.09
C THR A 131 14.74 -27.54 2.83
N GLU A 132 13.43 -27.37 2.97
CA GLU A 132 12.54 -27.10 1.84
C GLU A 132 12.81 -25.71 1.23
N LEU A 133 13.00 -24.68 2.06
CA LEU A 133 13.33 -23.33 1.60
C LEU A 133 14.65 -23.30 0.81
N ALA A 134 15.66 -24.07 1.22
CA ALA A 134 16.97 -24.10 0.58
C ALA A 134 16.95 -24.54 -0.90
N LYS A 135 15.86 -25.17 -1.36
CA LYS A 135 15.67 -25.58 -2.77
C LYS A 135 15.53 -24.38 -3.70
N ASP A 136 14.75 -23.39 -3.30
CA ASP A 136 14.44 -22.19 -4.11
C ASP A 136 15.20 -20.93 -3.62
N PHE A 137 15.67 -20.94 -2.37
CA PHE A 137 16.32 -19.80 -1.73
C PHE A 137 17.74 -20.13 -1.27
N VAL A 138 18.61 -19.12 -1.29
CA VAL A 138 19.79 -19.06 -0.45
C VAL A 138 19.32 -18.65 0.95
N VAL A 139 19.64 -19.47 1.95
CA VAL A 139 19.16 -19.33 3.33
C VAL A 139 20.36 -18.98 4.21
N GLU A 140 20.37 -17.76 4.74
CA GLU A 140 21.50 -17.20 5.47
C GLU A 140 21.05 -16.69 6.84
N PRO A 141 21.52 -17.26 7.96
CA PRO A 141 21.34 -16.63 9.26
C PRO A 141 22.01 -15.26 9.26
N ILE A 142 21.32 -14.25 9.77
CA ILE A 142 21.88 -12.90 9.93
C ILE A 142 21.93 -12.53 11.41
N ALA A 143 22.90 -11.70 11.77
CA ALA A 143 22.96 -11.16 13.12
C ALA A 143 21.77 -10.21 13.36
N ASP A 144 21.20 -10.25 14.57
CA ASP A 144 19.97 -9.51 14.90
C ASP A 144 20.12 -8.00 14.74
N ASP A 145 21.31 -7.45 14.98
CA ASP A 145 21.64 -6.03 14.80
C ASP A 145 21.59 -5.58 13.33
N ARG A 146 21.75 -6.51 12.39
CA ARG A 146 21.67 -6.27 10.95
C ARG A 146 20.29 -6.56 10.36
N ALA A 147 19.37 -7.15 11.13
CA ALA A 147 18.07 -7.57 10.61
C ALA A 147 17.24 -6.39 10.05
N ALA A 148 17.40 -5.19 10.62
CA ALA A 148 16.74 -3.98 10.15
C ALA A 148 17.21 -3.51 8.75
N GLU A 149 18.35 -3.98 8.26
CA GLU A 149 18.85 -3.68 6.90
C GLU A 149 18.08 -4.44 5.81
N PHE A 150 17.27 -5.44 6.17
CA PHE A 150 16.66 -6.38 5.23
C PHE A 150 15.12 -6.37 5.29
N PRO A 151 14.45 -6.69 4.15
CA PRO A 151 15.04 -6.96 2.84
C PRO A 151 15.52 -5.68 2.13
N ALA A 152 16.70 -5.74 1.50
CA ALA A 152 17.34 -4.59 0.86
C ALA A 152 16.99 -4.44 -0.63
N GLN A 153 16.53 -5.52 -1.25
CA GLN A 153 16.15 -5.57 -2.66
C GLN A 153 15.07 -6.62 -2.91
N ARG A 154 14.48 -6.54 -4.09
CA ARG A 154 13.48 -7.50 -4.58
C ARG A 154 13.98 -8.94 -4.55
N GLY A 155 13.09 -9.86 -4.18
CA GLY A 155 13.40 -11.29 -4.07
C GLY A 155 14.20 -11.64 -2.82
N GLN A 156 14.41 -10.68 -1.92
CA GLN A 156 14.87 -10.93 -0.56
C GLN A 156 13.70 -10.88 0.41
N PHE A 157 13.76 -11.75 1.41
CA PHE A 157 12.80 -11.79 2.51
C PHE A 157 13.58 -11.93 3.81
N LEU A 158 13.19 -11.18 4.82
CA LEU A 158 13.63 -11.44 6.18
C LEU A 158 12.63 -12.39 6.82
N MET A 159 13.10 -13.55 7.28
CA MET A 159 12.30 -14.52 8.03
C MET A 159 12.76 -14.54 9.48
N LEU A 160 11.84 -14.37 10.42
CA LEU A 160 12.04 -14.66 11.83
C LEU A 160 11.53 -16.07 12.11
N LEU A 161 12.38 -16.92 12.69
CA LEU A 161 12.05 -18.29 13.09
C LEU A 161 12.79 -18.64 14.39
N ASP A 162 12.06 -19.08 15.41
CA ASP A 162 12.59 -19.39 16.74
C ASP A 162 13.47 -18.27 17.32
N GLY A 163 13.03 -17.01 17.15
CA GLY A 163 13.76 -15.83 17.63
C GLY A 163 15.03 -15.49 16.85
N ARG A 164 15.32 -16.17 15.73
CA ARG A 164 16.49 -15.90 14.88
C ARG A 164 16.06 -15.22 13.58
N ALA A 165 16.86 -14.25 13.15
CA ALA A 165 16.73 -13.61 11.85
C ALA A 165 17.45 -14.42 10.76
N ILE A 166 16.73 -14.73 9.67
CA ILE A 166 17.23 -15.49 8.53
C ILE A 166 16.88 -14.73 7.25
N LEU A 167 17.89 -14.39 6.46
CA LEU A 167 17.72 -13.83 5.12
C LEU A 167 17.44 -14.96 4.14
N LEU A 168 16.35 -14.83 3.39
CA LEU A 168 16.02 -15.67 2.26
C LEU A 168 16.23 -14.87 0.98
N THR A 169 17.17 -15.27 0.13
CA THR A 169 17.39 -14.66 -1.18
C THR A 169 16.99 -15.65 -2.27
N LEU A 170 16.07 -15.29 -3.16
CA LEU A 170 15.71 -16.15 -4.30
C LEU A 170 16.96 -16.52 -5.11
N ARG A 171 17.15 -17.82 -5.37
CA ARG A 171 18.26 -18.31 -6.20
C ARG A 171 18.16 -17.85 -7.65
N ARG A 172 16.93 -17.66 -8.14
CA ARG A 172 16.63 -17.20 -9.49
C ARG A 172 15.51 -16.17 -9.42
N PRO A 173 15.64 -15.03 -10.12
CA PRO A 173 14.57 -14.05 -10.17
C PRO A 173 13.33 -14.66 -10.85
N VAL A 174 12.15 -14.28 -10.37
CA VAL A 174 10.88 -14.60 -11.03
C VAL A 174 10.67 -13.57 -12.13
N LEU A 175 10.54 -14.04 -13.38
CA LEU A 175 10.31 -13.24 -14.57
C LEU A 175 9.04 -13.74 -15.27
N ASP A 176 7.90 -13.33 -14.75
CA ASP A 176 6.59 -13.63 -15.28
C ASP A 176 6.08 -12.48 -16.16
N LYS A 177 5.21 -12.80 -17.13
CA LYS A 177 4.51 -11.81 -17.95
C LYS A 177 3.53 -10.97 -17.13
N SER A 178 2.95 -11.57 -16.10
CA SER A 178 2.07 -10.89 -15.16
C SER A 178 2.90 -10.08 -14.17
N PRO A 179 2.80 -8.74 -14.14
CA PRO A 179 3.51 -7.92 -13.17
C PRO A 179 3.16 -8.32 -11.73
N LEU A 180 1.91 -8.76 -11.50
CA LEU A 180 1.47 -9.20 -10.19
C LEU A 180 2.25 -10.42 -9.67
N ARG A 181 2.49 -11.42 -10.52
CA ARG A 181 3.20 -12.65 -10.13
C ARG A 181 4.68 -12.41 -9.82
N ASN A 182 5.21 -11.27 -10.24
CA ASN A 182 6.58 -10.89 -9.94
C ASN A 182 6.72 -10.28 -8.55
N LEU A 183 5.65 -9.79 -7.90
CA LEU A 183 5.77 -9.12 -6.60
C LEU A 183 6.25 -10.06 -5.50
N ASP A 184 7.06 -9.55 -4.57
CA ASP A 184 7.55 -10.31 -3.43
C ASP A 184 6.41 -10.87 -2.56
N VAL A 185 5.32 -10.12 -2.42
CA VAL A 185 4.11 -10.59 -1.72
C VAL A 185 3.43 -11.78 -2.41
N SER A 186 3.50 -11.86 -3.74
CA SER A 186 2.96 -12.96 -4.55
C SER A 186 3.91 -14.16 -4.55
N ILE A 187 5.21 -13.89 -4.61
CA ILE A 187 6.27 -14.90 -4.52
C ILE A 187 6.21 -15.60 -3.16
N LEU A 188 6.12 -14.84 -2.07
CA LEU A 188 5.99 -15.40 -0.72
C LEU A 188 4.77 -16.32 -0.61
N GLN A 189 3.64 -15.90 -1.18
CA GLN A 189 2.42 -16.72 -1.22
C GLN A 189 2.66 -18.04 -1.98
N ALA A 190 3.14 -17.95 -3.22
CA ALA A 190 3.26 -19.09 -4.13
C ALA A 190 4.41 -20.06 -3.78
N ARG A 191 5.45 -19.58 -3.09
CA ARG A 191 6.66 -20.38 -2.79
C ARG A 191 6.74 -20.87 -1.36
N ILE A 192 6.08 -20.20 -0.43
CA ILE A 192 6.22 -20.49 1.01
C ILE A 192 4.84 -20.73 1.64
N LEU A 193 3.97 -19.72 1.64
CA LEU A 193 2.74 -19.78 2.45
C LEU A 193 1.82 -20.93 2.01
N GLU A 194 1.55 -21.05 0.71
CA GLU A 194 0.68 -22.11 0.20
C GLU A 194 1.36 -23.49 0.21
N PRO A 195 2.51 -23.72 -0.46
CA PRO A 195 3.06 -25.08 -0.58
C PRO A 195 3.71 -25.61 0.70
N LEU A 196 4.29 -24.74 1.53
CA LEU A 196 5.03 -25.17 2.72
C LEU A 196 4.19 -25.09 3.99
N LEU A 197 3.40 -24.03 4.14
CA LEU A 197 2.61 -23.76 5.36
C LEU A 197 1.11 -24.11 5.21
N GLY A 198 0.66 -24.41 3.99
CA GLY A 198 -0.74 -24.76 3.71
C GLY A 198 -1.71 -23.60 3.89
N ILE A 199 -1.27 -22.35 3.64
CA ILE A 199 -2.08 -21.13 3.78
C ILE A 199 -2.48 -20.66 2.37
N SER A 200 -3.64 -21.11 1.89
CA SER A 200 -4.19 -20.68 0.59
C SER A 200 -5.13 -19.47 0.72
N ASP A 201 -5.87 -19.33 1.82
CA ASP A 201 -6.76 -18.19 2.06
C ASP A 201 -6.11 -17.10 2.93
N VAL A 202 -5.44 -16.16 2.27
CA VAL A 202 -4.79 -15.01 2.95
C VAL A 202 -5.78 -14.01 3.58
N ARG A 203 -7.09 -14.09 3.30
CA ARG A 203 -8.09 -13.18 3.87
C ARG A 203 -8.67 -13.70 5.17
N GLY A 204 -8.82 -15.02 5.28
CA GLY A 204 -9.59 -15.66 6.34
C GLY A 204 -8.81 -16.65 7.20
N ASP A 205 -7.60 -17.06 6.83
CA ASP A 205 -6.85 -18.06 7.62
C ASP A 205 -6.45 -17.48 8.99
N PRO A 206 -6.94 -18.03 10.12
CA PRO A 206 -6.66 -17.51 11.46
C PRO A 206 -5.20 -17.70 11.89
N ARG A 207 -4.42 -18.47 11.14
CA ARG A 207 -2.98 -18.67 11.36
C ARG A 207 -2.14 -17.58 10.71
N LEU A 208 -2.72 -16.67 9.94
CA LEU A 208 -2.03 -15.57 9.26
C LEU A 208 -2.47 -14.23 9.85
N ASP A 209 -1.51 -13.38 10.18
CA ASP A 209 -1.76 -11.98 10.56
C ASP A 209 -0.71 -11.08 9.89
N TYR A 210 -0.92 -9.76 10.00
CA TYR A 210 -0.16 -8.77 9.27
C TYR A 210 0.46 -7.75 10.21
N VAL A 211 1.68 -7.33 9.87
CA VAL A 211 2.37 -6.21 10.51
C VAL A 211 2.63 -5.18 9.42
N THR A 212 2.10 -3.97 9.61
CA THR A 212 2.30 -2.87 8.67
C THR A 212 3.74 -2.36 8.73
N GLY A 213 4.25 -1.85 7.62
CA GLY A 213 5.65 -1.42 7.50
C GLY A 213 6.06 -0.25 8.40
N ASP A 214 5.12 0.46 9.01
CA ASP A 214 5.37 1.45 10.07
C ASP A 214 5.89 0.81 11.37
N SER A 215 5.40 -0.39 11.69
CA SER A 215 5.90 -1.19 12.83
C SER A 215 7.13 -2.02 12.44
N GLY A 216 7.29 -2.32 11.15
CA GLY A 216 8.49 -2.91 10.58
C GLY A 216 8.93 -4.22 11.26
N LEU A 217 10.22 -4.30 11.57
CA LEU A 217 10.84 -5.46 12.25
C LEU A 217 10.42 -5.56 13.72
N GLU A 218 10.35 -4.44 14.44
CA GLU A 218 9.95 -4.44 15.85
C GLU A 218 8.55 -5.03 16.04
N GLY A 219 7.62 -4.68 15.14
CA GLY A 219 6.28 -5.26 15.12
C GLY A 219 6.30 -6.77 14.87
N LEU A 220 7.17 -7.27 13.98
CA LEU A 220 7.34 -8.71 13.75
C LEU A 220 7.88 -9.43 14.99
N GLN A 221 8.90 -8.86 15.64
CA GLN A 221 9.50 -9.41 16.86
C GLN A 221 8.51 -9.42 18.03
N ALA A 222 7.67 -8.39 18.15
CA ALA A 222 6.59 -8.34 19.12
C ALA A 222 5.59 -9.47 18.89
N ARG A 223 5.15 -9.70 17.64
CA ARG A 223 4.28 -10.83 17.31
C ARG A 223 4.96 -12.17 17.63
N CYS A 224 6.24 -12.35 17.31
CA CYS A 224 6.94 -13.58 17.70
C CYS A 224 6.92 -13.82 19.21
N SER A 225 7.06 -12.75 20.01
CA SER A 225 6.98 -12.80 21.47
C SER A 225 5.56 -13.16 21.99
N GLU A 226 4.52 -12.85 21.21
CA GLU A 226 3.12 -13.25 21.47
C GLU A 226 2.81 -14.71 21.05
N GLY A 227 3.81 -15.48 20.63
CA GLY A 227 3.66 -16.89 20.26
C GLY A 227 3.43 -17.14 18.77
N TRP A 228 3.69 -16.15 17.90
CA TRP A 228 3.76 -16.37 16.46
C TRP A 228 5.09 -17.05 16.08
N GLN A 229 5.04 -18.18 15.38
CA GLN A 229 6.24 -18.98 15.10
C GLN A 229 7.08 -18.43 13.94
N LEU A 230 6.46 -17.72 13.00
CA LEU A 230 7.13 -17.13 11.85
C LEU A 230 6.77 -15.66 11.68
N GLY A 231 7.76 -14.85 11.30
CA GLY A 231 7.58 -13.50 10.78
C GLY A 231 8.26 -13.38 9.43
N PHE A 232 7.63 -12.72 8.46
CA PHE A 232 8.19 -12.45 7.14
C PHE A 232 8.11 -10.96 6.83
N ALA A 233 9.26 -10.32 6.63
CA ALA A 233 9.31 -9.00 6.01
C ALA A 233 9.57 -9.13 4.50
N CYS A 234 8.77 -8.43 3.71
CA CYS A 234 8.87 -8.40 2.25
C CYS A 234 9.46 -7.07 1.79
N PHE A 235 10.13 -7.06 0.64
CA PHE A 235 10.51 -5.81 0.01
C PHE A 235 9.24 -5.02 -0.38
N PRO A 236 9.16 -3.72 -0.08
CA PRO A 236 7.98 -2.91 -0.39
C PRO A 236 7.72 -2.88 -1.89
N THR A 237 6.45 -3.05 -2.27
CA THR A 237 6.01 -2.90 -3.67
C THR A 237 6.23 -1.46 -4.11
N SER A 238 6.89 -1.22 -5.24
CA SER A 238 7.06 0.14 -5.76
C SER A 238 5.75 0.68 -6.35
N LEU A 239 5.61 2.00 -6.41
CA LEU A 239 4.44 2.59 -7.07
C LEU A 239 4.42 2.30 -8.58
N ALA A 240 5.59 2.21 -9.21
CA ALA A 240 5.69 1.80 -10.62
C ALA A 240 5.15 0.39 -10.85
N GLU A 241 5.45 -0.57 -9.97
CA GLU A 241 4.88 -1.92 -10.03
C GLU A 241 3.35 -1.88 -9.84
N LEU A 242 2.85 -1.04 -8.93
CA LEU A 242 1.43 -0.89 -8.72
C LEU A 242 0.70 -0.35 -9.96
N MET A 243 1.26 0.70 -10.57
CA MET A 243 0.74 1.27 -11.81
C MET A 243 0.73 0.23 -12.93
N ALA A 244 1.83 -0.51 -13.10
CA ALA A 244 1.92 -1.58 -14.10
C ALA A 244 0.87 -2.69 -13.90
N ILE A 245 0.55 -3.05 -12.66
CA ILE A 245 -0.50 -4.03 -12.34
C ILE A 245 -1.89 -3.49 -12.70
N ALA A 246 -2.16 -2.22 -12.38
CA ALA A 246 -3.40 -1.56 -12.75
C ALA A 246 -3.55 -1.43 -14.27
N ASP A 247 -2.48 -1.07 -14.99
CA ASP A 247 -2.46 -0.97 -16.45
C ASP A 247 -2.67 -2.34 -17.11
N ALA A 248 -2.18 -3.42 -16.49
CA ALA A 248 -2.45 -4.80 -16.88
C ALA A 248 -3.87 -5.29 -16.51
N SER A 249 -4.71 -4.44 -15.90
CA SER A 249 -6.04 -4.79 -15.38
C SER A 249 -6.03 -5.95 -14.39
N GLU A 250 -4.92 -6.16 -13.69
CA GLU A 250 -4.77 -7.18 -12.67
C GLU A 250 -5.14 -6.63 -11.29
N VAL A 251 -5.52 -7.51 -10.36
CA VAL A 251 -5.95 -7.13 -9.01
C VAL A 251 -4.92 -7.56 -7.97
N MET A 252 -4.44 -6.60 -7.20
CA MET A 252 -3.52 -6.84 -6.09
C MET A 252 -4.11 -7.77 -5.02
N PRO A 253 -3.31 -8.68 -4.44
CA PRO A 253 -3.71 -9.47 -3.28
C PRO A 253 -4.13 -8.53 -2.13
N PRO A 254 -5.03 -9.00 -1.25
CA PRO A 254 -5.42 -8.21 -0.08
C PRO A 254 -4.18 -7.87 0.77
N LYS A 255 -4.19 -6.68 1.40
CA LYS A 255 -3.13 -6.24 2.32
C LYS A 255 -1.73 -6.27 1.68
N SER A 256 -1.62 -5.80 0.43
CA SER A 256 -0.35 -5.74 -0.29
C SER A 256 0.32 -4.36 -0.27
N THR A 257 -0.42 -3.28 0.03
CA THR A 257 0.06 -1.90 -0.15
C THR A 257 -0.41 -0.98 0.97
N CYS A 258 0.52 -0.32 1.66
CA CYS A 258 0.23 0.71 2.68
C CYS A 258 0.83 2.02 2.19
N PHE A 259 -0.01 2.97 1.78
CA PHE A 259 0.49 4.26 1.30
C PHE A 259 0.78 5.20 2.46
N ASP A 260 1.86 5.95 2.31
CA ASP A 260 2.25 7.04 3.19
C ASP A 260 2.72 8.24 2.37
N PRO A 261 2.24 9.47 2.64
CA PRO A 261 1.31 9.84 3.71
C PRO A 261 -0.14 9.39 3.46
N LYS A 262 -0.89 9.13 4.53
CA LYS A 262 -2.34 8.92 4.46
C LYS A 262 -3.09 10.23 4.60
N THR A 263 -4.13 10.42 3.78
CA THR A 263 -5.06 11.54 3.99
C THR A 263 -5.79 11.39 5.31
N ARG A 264 -5.85 12.47 6.07
CA ARG A 264 -6.58 12.49 7.33
C ARG A 264 -8.05 12.78 7.07
N SER A 265 -8.92 11.97 7.68
CA SER A 265 -10.35 12.18 7.66
C SER A 265 -10.72 13.41 8.49
N GLY A 266 -11.77 14.13 8.07
CA GLY A 266 -12.36 15.23 8.83
C GLY A 266 -11.81 16.61 8.52
N ILE A 267 -10.69 16.72 7.80
CA ILE A 267 -10.19 18.02 7.30
C ILE A 267 -11.13 18.57 6.23
N PHE A 268 -11.59 17.70 5.33
CA PHE A 268 -12.55 18.04 4.28
C PHE A 268 -13.82 17.22 4.47
N VAL A 269 -14.97 17.88 4.35
CA VAL A 269 -16.28 17.22 4.33
C VAL A 269 -17.01 17.65 3.08
N ARG A 270 -17.37 16.67 2.26
CA ARG A 270 -18.19 16.87 1.07
C ARG A 270 -19.60 16.38 1.34
N MET A 271 -20.59 17.24 1.14
CA MET A 271 -22.00 16.87 1.24
C MET A 271 -22.51 16.33 -0.11
N SER A 272 -23.35 15.31 -0.09
CA SER A 272 -23.90 14.59 -1.25
C SER A 272 -25.39 14.29 -1.18
#